data_AF-A0A1T3CYP0-F1
#
_entry.id   AF-A0A1T3CYP0-F1
#
_cell.length_a   1.000
_cell.length_b   1.000
_cell.length_c   1.000
_cell.angle_alpha   90.00
_cell.angle_beta   90.00
_cell.angle_gamma   90.00
#
_symmetry.space_group_name_H-M   'P 1'
#
loop_
_entity.id
_entity.type
_entity.pdbx_description
1 polymer ?
#
loop_
_entity_poly.entity_id
_entity_poly.type
_entity_poly.pdbx_seq_one_letter_code
_entity_poly.pdbx_strand_id
1 'polypeptide(L)'
;MTARASQALIIAKNMSLHRMGLENDTFSEAKRRAWWMTYFCAHLCSVVRQSACLNVDDDSHFTTPYPRLESDPEAWLIFLEALRIGVASVKFTTSYDEHLSSHADMSRIFEQMKMLDTWVLEVSVRIESYVPVSSSMELDPAYESATAEVMRRLARIRLSSTRIRLHRFRAFSDMPLFAENHCDLSVPNTLNTASSVTSDAEASIAAYNMIQSPPFTNDRSTEICVASALTIARQLQRLPIPQTSDGVISRAMPTCTCCAMQASYVLLMQFYKLHAILPAARISSGDLSVDTERLIDELRHGLEDIIVAMNNFAVSFEAIAGMRDEIEIAYHVAFAYMATVLKK
;
A
#
# COMPACT_ATOMS: atom_id res chain seq x y z
N MET A 1 4.32 3.66 -19.39
CA MET A 1 3.66 2.34 -19.18
C MET A 1 2.16 2.39 -19.36
N THR A 2 1.45 3.38 -18.82
CA THR A 2 -0.03 3.50 -18.93
C THR A 2 -0.57 3.41 -20.35
N ALA A 3 -0.01 4.16 -21.31
CA ALA A 3 -0.46 4.09 -22.71
C ALA A 3 -0.39 2.66 -23.28
N ARG A 4 0.67 1.91 -22.94
CA ARG A 4 0.82 0.50 -23.35
C ARG A 4 -0.19 -0.41 -22.65
N ALA A 5 -0.44 -0.20 -21.36
CA ALA A 5 -1.44 -0.96 -20.62
C ALA A 5 -2.87 -0.72 -21.15
N SER A 6 -3.21 0.54 -21.45
CA SER A 6 -4.49 0.90 -22.08
C SER A 6 -4.62 0.28 -23.47
N GLN A 7 -3.57 0.35 -24.29
CA GLN A 7 -3.55 -0.28 -25.61
C GLN A 7 -3.72 -1.80 -25.53
N ALA A 8 -3.03 -2.46 -24.59
CA ALA A 8 -3.17 -3.89 -24.36
C ALA A 8 -4.61 -4.26 -23.94
N LEU A 9 -5.24 -3.47 -23.07
CA LEU A 9 -6.63 -3.67 -22.67
C LEU A 9 -7.60 -3.53 -23.85
N ILE A 10 -7.40 -2.54 -24.72
CA ILE A 10 -8.20 -2.36 -25.94
C ILE A 10 -8.03 -3.56 -26.87
N ILE A 11 -6.81 -4.01 -27.10
CA ILE A 11 -6.53 -5.19 -27.94
C ILE A 11 -7.20 -6.44 -27.36
N ALA A 12 -7.07 -6.68 -26.05
CA ALA A 12 -7.69 -7.82 -25.38
C ALA A 12 -9.22 -7.80 -25.48
N LYS A 13 -9.83 -6.60 -25.39
CA LYS A 13 -11.27 -6.41 -25.59
C LYS A 13 -11.68 -6.68 -27.04
N ASN A 14 -10.92 -6.20 -28.02
CA ASN A 14 -11.16 -6.45 -29.45
C ASN A 14 -11.04 -7.94 -29.81
N MET A 15 -10.22 -8.69 -29.08
CA MET A 15 -10.11 -10.14 -29.18
C MET A 15 -11.19 -10.90 -28.37
N SER A 16 -12.14 -10.19 -27.75
CA SER A 16 -13.20 -10.75 -26.92
C SER A 16 -12.71 -11.60 -25.74
N LEU A 17 -11.48 -11.38 -25.25
CA LEU A 17 -10.93 -12.16 -24.13
C LEU A 17 -11.68 -11.94 -22.81
N HIS A 18 -12.47 -10.87 -22.72
CA HIS A 18 -13.35 -10.52 -21.60
C HIS A 18 -14.70 -11.25 -21.61
N ARG A 19 -15.05 -11.90 -22.73
CA ARG A 19 -16.30 -12.62 -22.94
C ARG A 19 -16.03 -14.05 -23.39
N MET A 20 -15.32 -14.81 -22.57
CA MET A 20 -15.13 -16.23 -22.84
C MET A 20 -16.42 -17.01 -22.52
N GLY A 21 -16.78 -17.93 -23.42
CA GLY A 21 -17.88 -18.88 -23.22
C GLY A 21 -17.52 -20.04 -22.29
N LEU A 22 -18.47 -20.95 -22.09
CA LEU A 22 -18.30 -22.15 -21.25
C LEU A 22 -17.46 -23.25 -21.90
N GLU A 23 -17.20 -23.13 -23.21
CA GLU A 23 -16.41 -24.09 -23.96
C GLU A 23 -14.92 -24.00 -23.57
N ASN A 24 -14.36 -25.12 -23.11
CA ASN A 24 -12.94 -25.22 -22.78
C ASN A 24 -12.21 -25.91 -23.93
N ASP A 25 -11.36 -25.15 -24.63
CA ASP A 25 -10.37 -25.68 -25.56
C ASP A 25 -9.00 -25.77 -24.88
N THR A 26 -8.00 -26.30 -25.59
CA THR A 26 -6.62 -26.44 -25.10
C THR A 26 -5.94 -25.09 -24.80
N PHE A 27 -6.49 -23.98 -25.29
CA PHE A 27 -5.98 -22.62 -25.10
C PHE A 27 -6.80 -21.79 -24.10
N SER A 28 -7.91 -22.33 -23.56
CA SER A 28 -8.82 -21.58 -22.70
C SER A 28 -8.14 -21.06 -21.44
N GLU A 29 -7.21 -21.82 -20.84
CA GLU A 29 -6.46 -21.34 -19.68
C GLU A 29 -5.52 -20.18 -20.02
N ALA A 30 -4.81 -20.27 -21.15
CA ALA A 30 -3.96 -19.19 -21.63
C ALA A 30 -4.77 -17.91 -21.90
N LYS A 31 -5.94 -18.03 -22.51
CA LYS A 31 -6.87 -16.90 -22.74
C LYS A 31 -7.35 -16.27 -21.43
N ARG A 32 -7.74 -17.09 -20.43
CA ARG A 32 -8.13 -16.60 -19.09
C ARG A 32 -7.00 -15.82 -18.41
N ARG A 33 -5.79 -16.40 -18.35
CA ARG A 33 -4.61 -15.75 -17.74
C ARG A 33 -4.26 -14.46 -18.48
N ALA A 34 -4.30 -14.46 -19.81
CA ALA A 34 -4.02 -13.27 -20.62
C ALA A 34 -5.02 -12.14 -20.35
N TRP A 35 -6.32 -12.45 -20.28
CA TRP A 35 -7.35 -11.46 -19.93
C TRP A 35 -7.11 -10.86 -18.56
N TRP A 36 -7.06 -11.70 -17.52
CA TRP A 36 -6.99 -11.23 -16.13
C TRP A 36 -5.67 -10.53 -15.80
N MET A 37 -4.55 -10.92 -16.40
CA MET A 37 -3.29 -10.17 -16.28
C MET A 37 -3.33 -8.84 -17.01
N THR A 38 -3.99 -8.76 -18.17
CA THR A 38 -4.17 -7.48 -18.88
C THR A 38 -5.03 -6.53 -18.07
N TYR A 39 -6.14 -7.03 -17.53
CA TYR A 39 -7.00 -6.30 -16.59
C TYR A 39 -6.20 -5.81 -15.37
N PHE A 40 -5.45 -6.72 -14.75
CA PHE A 40 -4.61 -6.43 -13.59
C PHE A 40 -3.60 -5.30 -13.88
N CYS A 41 -2.84 -5.41 -14.97
CA CYS A 41 -1.83 -4.42 -15.35
C CYS A 41 -2.42 -3.03 -15.61
N ALA A 42 -3.58 -2.96 -16.27
CA ALA A 42 -4.26 -1.70 -16.51
C ALA A 42 -4.68 -1.03 -15.19
N HIS A 43 -5.33 -1.78 -14.30
CA HIS A 43 -5.78 -1.27 -12.99
C HIS A 43 -4.62 -0.91 -12.08
N LEU A 44 -3.54 -1.70 -12.08
CA LEU A 44 -2.33 -1.40 -11.32
C LEU A 44 -1.72 -0.05 -11.74
N CYS A 45 -1.73 0.29 -13.03
CA CYS A 45 -1.26 1.60 -13.50
C CYS A 45 -2.07 2.75 -12.90
N SER A 46 -3.37 2.57 -12.70
CA SER A 46 -4.24 3.56 -12.04
C SER A 46 -3.87 3.73 -10.57
N VAL A 47 -3.62 2.62 -9.86
CA VAL A 47 -3.18 2.64 -8.46
C VAL A 47 -1.84 3.36 -8.29
N VAL A 48 -0.85 2.99 -9.11
CA VAL A 48 0.51 3.57 -9.05
C VAL A 48 0.52 5.06 -9.37
N ARG A 49 -0.32 5.50 -10.31
CA ARG A 49 -0.44 6.94 -10.66
C ARG A 49 -1.25 7.76 -9.66
N GLN A 50 -1.83 7.13 -8.63
CA GLN A 50 -2.80 7.76 -7.74
C GLN A 50 -3.92 8.48 -8.53
N SER A 51 -4.29 7.93 -9.68
CA SER A 51 -5.26 8.56 -10.58
C SER A 51 -6.21 7.49 -11.10
N ALA A 52 -7.48 7.63 -10.74
CA ALA A 52 -8.58 6.77 -11.18
C ALA A 52 -9.01 7.07 -12.64
N CYS A 53 -8.06 7.36 -13.52
CA CYS A 53 -8.29 7.83 -14.89
C CYS A 53 -8.84 6.74 -15.82
N LEU A 54 -8.71 5.47 -15.45
CA LEU A 54 -9.45 4.42 -16.13
C LEU A 54 -10.87 4.46 -15.60
N ASN A 55 -11.82 4.87 -16.46
CA ASN A 55 -13.22 4.49 -16.31
C ASN A 55 -13.19 2.97 -16.13
N VAL A 56 -13.33 2.53 -14.88
CA VAL A 56 -13.53 1.14 -14.54
C VAL A 56 -14.85 0.83 -15.21
N ASP A 57 -14.79 0.22 -16.39
CA ASP A 57 -15.97 -0.31 -17.04
C ASP A 57 -16.74 -1.12 -16.00
N ASP A 58 -18.07 -1.07 -16.09
CA ASP A 58 -18.91 -1.94 -15.29
C ASP A 58 -18.46 -3.39 -15.50
N ASP A 59 -17.81 -3.96 -14.48
CA ASP A 59 -17.27 -5.33 -14.48
C ASP A 59 -18.40 -6.36 -14.76
N SER A 60 -19.68 -5.93 -14.67
CA SER A 60 -20.88 -6.72 -14.99
C SER A 60 -20.86 -7.36 -16.38
N HIS A 61 -20.08 -6.81 -17.32
CA HIS A 61 -20.01 -7.32 -18.70
C HIS A 61 -18.91 -8.37 -18.93
N PHE A 62 -18.10 -8.69 -17.92
CA PHE A 62 -17.02 -9.68 -18.03
C PHE A 62 -17.52 -11.06 -17.65
N THR A 63 -17.53 -11.99 -18.60
CA THR A 63 -17.98 -13.39 -18.39
C THR A 63 -16.84 -14.37 -18.29
N THR A 64 -15.60 -13.93 -18.53
CA THR A 64 -14.42 -14.79 -18.51
C THR A 64 -14.17 -15.34 -17.11
N PRO A 65 -14.14 -16.68 -16.91
CA PRO A 65 -13.86 -17.27 -15.60
C PRO A 65 -12.45 -16.90 -15.09
N TYR A 66 -12.25 -16.91 -13.78
CA TYR A 66 -10.91 -16.77 -13.22
C TYR A 66 -9.99 -17.93 -13.67
N PRO A 67 -8.67 -17.67 -13.81
CA PRO A 67 -7.74 -18.72 -14.17
C PRO A 67 -7.67 -19.79 -13.06
N ARG A 68 -7.32 -21.01 -13.45
CA ARG A 68 -7.24 -22.15 -12.54
C ARG A 68 -5.85 -22.24 -11.93
N LEU A 69 -5.81 -22.57 -10.66
CA LEU A 69 -4.60 -22.86 -9.90
C LEU A 69 -4.95 -23.92 -8.86
N GLU A 70 -4.56 -25.18 -9.09
CA GLU A 70 -5.09 -26.32 -8.34
C GLU A 70 -4.63 -26.34 -6.88
N SER A 71 -3.41 -25.88 -6.61
CA SER A 71 -2.87 -25.79 -5.25
C SER A 71 -3.58 -24.73 -4.39
N ASP A 72 -4.21 -23.73 -5.02
CA ASP A 72 -4.96 -22.66 -4.34
C ASP A 72 -6.02 -22.03 -5.28
N PRO A 73 -7.26 -22.57 -5.27
CA PRO A 73 -8.33 -22.09 -6.15
C PRO A 73 -8.75 -20.64 -5.92
N GLU A 74 -8.45 -20.06 -4.75
CA GLU A 74 -8.84 -18.69 -4.41
C GLU A 74 -7.75 -17.65 -4.72
N ALA A 75 -6.53 -18.06 -5.07
CA ALA A 75 -5.39 -17.15 -5.26
C ALA A 75 -5.71 -16.00 -6.23
N TRP A 76 -6.31 -16.31 -7.39
CA TRP A 76 -6.70 -15.31 -8.39
C TRP A 76 -7.78 -14.35 -7.90
N LEU A 77 -8.78 -14.87 -7.21
CA LEU A 77 -9.88 -14.09 -6.66
C LEU A 77 -9.34 -13.07 -5.65
N ILE A 78 -8.59 -13.55 -4.65
CA ILE A 78 -7.98 -12.71 -3.60
C ILE A 78 -7.04 -11.66 -4.19
N PHE A 79 -6.22 -12.06 -5.18
CA PHE A 79 -5.27 -11.17 -5.84
C PHE A 79 -5.94 -10.01 -6.58
N LEU A 80 -7.03 -10.29 -7.30
CA LEU A 80 -7.79 -9.28 -8.03
C LEU A 80 -8.69 -8.44 -7.12
N GLU A 81 -9.25 -9.03 -6.06
CA GLU A 81 -10.04 -8.33 -5.06
C GLU A 81 -9.20 -7.30 -4.30
N ALA A 82 -7.98 -7.68 -3.88
CA ALA A 82 -7.02 -6.74 -3.29
C ALA A 82 -6.65 -5.58 -4.24
N LEU A 83 -6.54 -5.83 -5.55
CA LEU A 83 -6.30 -4.78 -6.54
C LEU A 83 -7.50 -3.83 -6.66
N ARG A 84 -8.72 -4.37 -6.74
CA ARG A 84 -9.96 -3.57 -6.85
C ARG A 84 -10.16 -2.67 -5.63
N ILE A 85 -9.93 -3.20 -4.43
CA ILE A 85 -9.91 -2.42 -3.19
C ILE A 85 -8.85 -1.31 -3.25
N GLY A 86 -7.65 -1.61 -3.78
CA GLY A 86 -6.61 -0.62 -4.05
C GLY A 86 -7.08 0.51 -4.98
N VAL A 87 -7.75 0.19 -6.10
CA VAL A 87 -8.31 1.20 -7.02
C VAL A 87 -9.39 2.04 -6.34
N ALA A 88 -10.28 1.42 -5.56
CA ALA A 88 -11.31 2.13 -4.81
C ALA A 88 -10.70 3.11 -3.79
N SER A 89 -9.61 2.72 -3.13
CA SER A 89 -8.91 3.61 -2.18
C SER A 89 -8.25 4.83 -2.84
N VAL A 90 -7.85 4.73 -4.12
CA VAL A 90 -7.34 5.89 -4.88
C VAL A 90 -8.46 6.88 -5.15
N LYS A 91 -9.64 6.40 -5.59
CA LYS A 91 -10.84 7.25 -5.77
C LYS A 91 -11.23 7.95 -4.46
N PHE A 92 -11.19 7.20 -3.35
CA PHE A 92 -11.41 7.75 -2.02
C PHE A 92 -10.42 8.87 -1.69
N THR A 93 -9.12 8.66 -1.93
CA THR A 93 -8.10 9.67 -1.60
C THR A 93 -8.31 10.97 -2.39
N THR A 94 -8.57 10.87 -3.69
CA THR A 94 -8.89 12.05 -4.52
C THR A 94 -10.12 12.79 -3.98
N SER A 95 -11.18 12.06 -3.65
CA SER A 95 -12.40 12.68 -3.11
C SER A 95 -12.19 13.28 -1.73
N TYR A 96 -11.37 12.65 -0.89
CA TYR A 96 -10.98 13.14 0.43
C TYR A 96 -10.26 14.50 0.32
N ASP A 97 -9.27 14.60 -0.57
CA ASP A 97 -8.49 15.82 -0.78
C ASP A 97 -9.35 16.97 -1.32
N GLU A 98 -10.29 16.68 -2.23
CA GLU A 98 -11.25 17.64 -2.76
C GLU A 98 -12.19 18.19 -1.67
N HIS A 99 -12.75 17.32 -0.82
CA HIS A 99 -13.64 17.74 0.27
C HIS A 99 -12.89 18.49 1.36
N LEU A 100 -11.66 18.07 1.67
CA LEU A 100 -10.79 18.77 2.60
C LEU A 100 -10.47 20.19 2.12
N SER A 101 -10.14 20.34 0.82
CA SER A 101 -9.81 21.65 0.24
C SER A 101 -11.02 22.58 0.15
N SER A 102 -12.19 22.02 -0.20
CA SER A 102 -13.44 22.78 -0.34
C SER A 102 -14.20 22.99 0.98
N HIS A 103 -13.70 22.44 2.10
CA HIS A 103 -14.38 22.45 3.40
C HIS A 103 -15.82 21.92 3.30
N ALA A 104 -16.03 20.90 2.47
CA ALA A 104 -17.32 20.26 2.24
C ALA A 104 -17.64 19.21 3.31
N ASP A 105 -18.89 18.78 3.40
CA ASP A 105 -19.30 17.74 4.36
C ASP A 105 -18.52 16.41 4.15
N MET A 106 -17.78 15.98 5.18
CA MET A 106 -16.98 14.75 5.17
C MET A 106 -17.79 13.49 5.55
N SER A 107 -19.06 13.61 5.92
CA SER A 107 -19.86 12.46 6.39
C SER A 107 -19.87 11.28 5.40
N ARG A 108 -20.02 11.56 4.10
CA ARG A 108 -19.98 10.54 3.05
C ARG A 108 -18.59 9.93 2.87
N ILE A 109 -17.55 10.75 3.01
CA ILE A 109 -16.15 10.32 2.91
C ILE A 109 -15.80 9.39 4.09
N PHE A 110 -16.25 9.72 5.29
CA PHE A 110 -16.07 8.88 6.47
C PHE A 110 -16.79 7.54 6.37
N GLU A 111 -17.99 7.51 5.79
CA GLU A 111 -18.68 6.24 5.52
C GLU A 111 -17.91 5.39 4.51
N GLN A 112 -17.43 5.99 3.42
CA GLN A 112 -16.58 5.31 2.45
C GLN A 112 -15.29 4.76 3.07
N MET A 113 -14.66 5.52 3.97
CA MET A 113 -13.47 5.07 4.69
C MET A 113 -13.75 3.81 5.52
N LYS A 114 -14.84 3.79 6.29
CA LYS A 114 -15.24 2.62 7.10
C LYS A 114 -15.55 1.40 6.24
N MET A 115 -16.28 1.60 5.14
CA MET A 115 -16.59 0.53 4.20
C MET A 115 -15.32 -0.08 3.60
N LEU A 116 -14.38 0.76 3.13
CA LEU A 116 -13.12 0.29 2.57
C LEU A 116 -12.24 -0.43 3.60
N ASP A 117 -12.16 0.08 4.84
CA ASP A 117 -11.41 -0.60 5.91
C ASP A 117 -12.01 -1.97 6.23
N THR A 118 -13.35 -2.07 6.25
CA THR A 118 -14.06 -3.34 6.46
C THR A 118 -13.75 -4.35 5.35
N TRP A 119 -13.83 -3.95 4.08
CA TRP A 119 -13.49 -4.82 2.96
C TRP A 119 -12.03 -5.29 3.00
N VAL A 120 -11.11 -4.41 3.42
CA VAL A 120 -9.71 -4.80 3.59
C VAL A 120 -9.57 -5.88 4.67
N LEU A 121 -10.27 -5.74 5.81
CA LEU A 121 -10.23 -6.72 6.89
C LEU A 121 -10.82 -8.07 6.47
N GLU A 122 -11.96 -8.07 5.77
CA GLU A 122 -12.62 -9.28 5.27
C GLU A 122 -11.69 -10.10 4.36
N VAL A 123 -11.04 -9.46 3.39
CA VAL A 123 -10.08 -10.14 2.50
C VAL A 123 -8.82 -10.55 3.25
N SER A 124 -8.37 -9.76 4.23
CA SER A 124 -7.20 -10.11 5.05
C SER A 124 -7.45 -11.39 5.87
N VAL A 125 -8.64 -11.56 6.43
CA VAL A 125 -9.04 -12.78 7.15
C VAL A 125 -9.01 -13.99 6.20
N ARG A 126 -9.52 -13.85 4.97
CA ARG A 126 -9.46 -14.92 3.96
C ARG A 126 -8.04 -15.29 3.53
N ILE A 127 -7.11 -14.34 3.57
CA ILE A 127 -5.70 -14.60 3.33
C ILE A 127 -5.12 -15.44 4.48
N GLU A 128 -5.46 -15.12 5.72
CA GLU A 128 -4.95 -15.77 6.93
C GLU A 128 -5.56 -17.14 7.21
N SER A 129 -6.81 -17.37 6.80
CA SER A 129 -7.51 -18.64 6.98
C SER A 129 -7.05 -19.75 6.02
N TYR A 130 -6.12 -19.45 5.10
CA TYR A 130 -5.64 -20.42 4.14
C TYR A 130 -4.70 -21.43 4.78
N VAL A 131 -5.07 -22.69 4.62
CA VAL A 131 -4.25 -23.84 4.96
C VAL A 131 -3.74 -24.43 3.66
N PRO A 132 -2.40 -24.46 3.43
CA PRO A 132 -1.84 -25.08 2.24
C PRO A 132 -2.30 -26.54 2.15
N VAL A 133 -2.87 -26.91 1.01
CA VAL A 133 -3.19 -28.32 0.74
C VAL A 133 -1.86 -29.07 0.69
N SER A 134 -1.65 -30.02 1.61
CA SER A 134 -0.49 -30.92 1.54
C SER A 134 -0.60 -31.72 0.25
N SER A 135 0.31 -31.47 -0.69
CA SER A 135 0.28 -32.12 -2.00
C SER A 135 0.60 -33.60 -1.87
N SER A 136 -0.43 -34.43 -1.95
CA SER A 136 -0.33 -35.88 -2.22
C SER A 136 -0.32 -36.17 -3.74
N MET A 137 -0.26 -35.17 -4.61
CA MET A 137 -0.34 -35.36 -6.06
C MET A 137 1.00 -35.05 -6.74
N GLU A 138 1.52 -36.06 -7.43
CA GLU A 138 2.68 -36.03 -8.35
C GLU A 138 2.51 -35.09 -9.57
N LEU A 139 1.43 -34.27 -9.60
CA LEU A 139 0.98 -33.49 -10.77
C LEU A 139 1.06 -31.97 -10.60
N ASP A 140 1.31 -31.43 -9.40
CA ASP A 140 1.45 -29.98 -9.23
C ASP A 140 2.85 -29.53 -9.71
N PRO A 141 2.95 -28.77 -10.81
CA PRO A 141 4.23 -28.23 -11.22
C PRO A 141 4.66 -27.24 -10.13
N ALA A 142 5.86 -27.40 -9.56
CA ALA A 142 6.36 -26.57 -8.45
C ALA A 142 6.21 -25.04 -8.64
N TYR A 143 6.04 -24.57 -9.87
CA TYR A 143 5.77 -23.16 -10.19
C TYR A 143 4.33 -22.68 -9.92
N GLU A 144 3.28 -23.54 -9.96
CA GLU A 144 1.89 -23.08 -9.72
C GLU A 144 1.66 -22.79 -8.23
N SER A 145 2.07 -23.70 -7.35
CA SER A 145 2.05 -23.48 -5.90
C SER A 145 2.85 -22.23 -5.49
N ALA A 146 4.07 -22.08 -6.02
CA ALA A 146 4.87 -20.87 -5.79
C ALA A 146 4.16 -19.60 -6.31
N THR A 147 3.48 -19.68 -7.46
CA THR A 147 2.70 -18.56 -8.01
C THR A 147 1.55 -18.17 -7.09
N ALA A 148 0.77 -19.14 -6.60
CA ALA A 148 -0.32 -18.87 -5.66
C ALA A 148 0.17 -18.22 -4.37
N GLU A 149 1.27 -18.74 -3.81
CA GLU A 149 1.87 -18.17 -2.61
C GLU A 149 2.28 -16.71 -2.84
N VAL A 150 2.96 -16.42 -3.96
CA VAL A 150 3.33 -15.05 -4.35
C VAL A 150 2.09 -14.18 -4.51
N MET A 151 1.02 -14.67 -5.14
CA MET A 151 -0.22 -13.92 -5.33
C MET A 151 -0.85 -13.54 -3.99
N ARG A 152 -0.93 -14.47 -3.02
CA ARG A 152 -1.42 -14.16 -1.67
C ARG A 152 -0.54 -13.14 -0.94
N ARG A 153 0.79 -13.27 -1.04
CA ARG A 153 1.75 -12.32 -0.45
C ARG A 153 1.57 -10.92 -1.04
N LEU A 154 1.50 -10.82 -2.36
CA LEU A 154 1.27 -9.56 -3.06
C LEU A 154 -0.10 -8.96 -2.72
N ALA A 155 -1.14 -9.77 -2.57
CA ALA A 155 -2.46 -9.32 -2.11
C ALA A 155 -2.35 -8.70 -0.71
N ARG A 156 -1.66 -9.39 0.23
CA ARG A 156 -1.44 -8.88 1.60
C ARG A 156 -0.69 -7.55 1.60
N ILE A 157 0.38 -7.41 0.81
CA ILE A 157 1.13 -6.15 0.67
C ILE A 157 0.22 -5.03 0.17
N ARG A 158 -0.60 -5.30 -0.86
CA ARG A 158 -1.52 -4.28 -1.42
C ARG A 158 -2.60 -3.88 -0.43
N LEU A 159 -3.19 -4.82 0.30
CA LEU A 159 -4.17 -4.53 1.34
C LEU A 159 -3.56 -3.67 2.45
N SER A 160 -2.36 -4.00 2.93
CA SER A 160 -1.64 -3.17 3.91
C SER A 160 -1.34 -1.77 3.37
N SER A 161 -0.93 -1.63 2.10
CA SER A 161 -0.74 -0.32 1.45
C SER A 161 -2.04 0.47 1.36
N THR A 162 -3.17 -0.20 1.08
CA THR A 162 -4.49 0.43 1.12
C THR A 162 -4.85 0.93 2.52
N ARG A 163 -4.61 0.14 3.58
CA ARG A 163 -4.81 0.61 4.97
C ARG A 163 -3.98 1.86 5.26
N ILE A 164 -2.71 1.87 4.87
CA ILE A 164 -1.86 3.07 5.00
C ILE A 164 -2.51 4.26 4.27
N ARG A 165 -2.96 4.07 3.04
CA ARG A 165 -3.59 5.14 2.24
C ARG A 165 -4.85 5.71 2.92
N LEU A 166 -5.69 4.87 3.51
CA LEU A 166 -6.90 5.30 4.22
C LEU A 166 -6.56 6.09 5.49
N HIS A 167 -5.58 5.62 6.27
CA HIS A 167 -5.34 6.12 7.63
C HIS A 167 -4.25 7.19 7.74
N ARG A 168 -3.33 7.31 6.76
CA ARG A 168 -2.14 8.17 6.87
C ARG A 168 -2.45 9.63 7.16
N PHE A 169 -3.53 10.17 6.57
CA PHE A 169 -3.91 11.56 6.80
C PHE A 169 -4.30 11.75 8.27
N ARG A 170 -5.11 10.85 8.81
CA ARG A 170 -5.53 10.93 10.21
C ARG A 170 -4.41 10.62 11.19
N ALA A 171 -3.48 9.74 10.83
CA ALA A 171 -2.35 9.30 11.66
C ALA A 171 -1.25 10.36 11.83
N PHE A 172 -1.04 11.20 10.81
CA PHE A 172 0.14 12.08 10.71
C PHE A 172 -0.20 13.53 10.36
N SER A 173 -1.48 13.94 10.43
CA SER A 173 -1.90 15.33 10.21
C SER A 173 -1.24 16.34 11.16
N ASP A 174 -0.77 15.87 12.31
CA ASP A 174 -0.12 16.64 13.36
C ASP A 174 1.40 16.82 13.14
N MET A 175 1.98 16.18 12.12
CA MET A 175 3.42 16.21 11.90
C MET A 175 3.81 17.22 10.81
N PRO A 176 4.71 18.19 11.08
CA PRO A 176 5.05 19.26 10.13
C PRO A 176 5.75 18.77 8.84
N LEU A 177 6.27 17.53 8.83
CA LEU A 177 6.86 16.87 7.66
C LEU A 177 5.83 16.59 6.53
N PHE A 178 4.53 16.68 6.81
CA PHE A 178 3.48 16.68 5.79
C PHE A 178 3.43 18.00 4.97
N ALA A 179 4.13 19.06 5.42
CA ALA A 179 4.15 20.36 4.74
C ALA A 179 5.15 20.45 3.57
N GLU A 180 6.15 19.57 3.51
CA GLU A 180 7.15 19.58 2.44
C GLU A 180 6.92 18.41 1.48
N ASN A 181 6.10 18.63 0.44
CA ASN A 181 6.00 18.01 -0.91
C ASN A 181 6.36 16.52 -1.18
N HIS A 182 6.65 15.68 -0.20
CA HIS A 182 7.08 14.30 -0.38
C HIS A 182 5.91 13.32 -0.67
N CYS A 183 4.70 13.84 -0.88
CA CYS A 183 3.48 13.06 -1.08
C CYS A 183 2.54 13.59 -2.18
N ASP A 184 3.02 14.42 -3.11
CA ASP A 184 2.20 15.05 -4.18
C ASP A 184 0.98 15.85 -3.68
N LEU A 185 1.00 16.30 -2.42
CA LEU A 185 -0.05 17.12 -1.83
C LEU A 185 0.49 18.53 -1.63
N SER A 186 -0.01 19.48 -2.41
CA SER A 186 0.17 20.89 -2.11
C SER A 186 -0.66 21.23 -0.87
N VAL A 187 -0.01 21.45 0.26
CA VAL A 187 -0.67 22.03 1.43
C VAL A 187 -1.06 23.48 1.07
N PRO A 188 -2.30 23.94 1.34
CA PRO A 188 -2.58 25.36 1.28
C PRO A 188 -1.66 26.04 2.29
N ASN A 189 -0.76 26.91 1.81
CA ASN A 189 0.18 27.72 2.60
C ASN A 189 -0.50 28.26 3.87
N THR A 190 -0.36 27.56 4.99
CA THR A 190 -0.87 27.98 6.31
C THR A 190 0.28 28.23 7.28
N LEU A 191 1.49 27.74 6.96
CA LEU A 191 2.68 27.92 7.79
C LEU A 191 3.49 29.18 7.46
N ASN A 192 3.14 29.93 6.40
CA ASN A 192 3.81 31.19 6.03
C ASN A 192 2.99 32.45 6.39
N THR A 193 1.84 32.30 7.04
CA THR A 193 1.00 33.45 7.45
C THR A 193 1.01 33.63 8.96
N ALA A 194 2.20 33.62 9.58
CA ALA A 194 2.40 34.16 10.93
C ALA A 194 2.34 35.71 10.98
N SER A 195 1.58 36.30 10.06
CA SER A 195 1.35 37.74 9.95
C SER A 195 -0.12 37.98 9.62
N SER A 196 -0.89 38.25 10.66
CA SER A 196 -2.28 38.75 10.68
C SER A 196 -3.32 37.93 9.90
N VAL A 197 -3.96 36.97 10.59
CA VAL A 197 -5.31 36.49 10.22
C VAL A 197 -6.22 36.66 11.43
N THR A 198 -7.43 37.15 11.18
CA THR A 198 -8.43 37.53 12.18
C THR A 198 -9.02 36.31 12.89
N SER A 199 -9.37 36.48 14.17
CA SER A 199 -9.90 35.46 15.11
C SER A 199 -11.11 34.66 14.61
N ASP A 200 -11.85 35.17 13.63
CA ASP A 200 -13.11 34.57 13.16
C ASP A 200 -12.88 33.38 12.20
N ALA A 201 -11.73 33.32 11.51
CA ALA A 201 -11.39 32.23 10.60
C ALA A 201 -10.93 30.97 11.37
N GLU A 202 -10.12 31.13 12.42
CA GLU A 202 -9.71 30.05 13.31
C GLU A 202 -10.91 29.46 14.08
N ALA A 203 -11.84 30.30 14.53
CA ALA A 203 -13.07 29.86 15.18
C ALA A 203 -14.00 29.07 14.24
N SER A 204 -14.06 29.45 12.96
CA SER A 204 -14.87 28.75 11.95
C SER A 204 -14.27 27.39 11.56
N ILE A 205 -12.94 27.28 11.50
CA ILE A 205 -12.23 26.01 11.27
C ILE A 205 -12.35 25.10 12.50
N ALA A 206 -12.26 25.65 13.71
CA ALA A 206 -12.47 24.89 14.94
C ALA A 206 -13.92 24.38 15.07
N ALA A 207 -14.91 25.19 14.68
CA ALA A 207 -16.32 24.78 14.64
C ALA A 207 -16.58 23.71 13.57
N TYR A 208 -15.99 23.84 12.37
CA TYR A 208 -16.04 22.82 11.31
C TYR A 208 -15.45 21.49 11.77
N ASN A 209 -14.28 21.52 12.41
CA ASN A 209 -13.63 20.35 13.00
C ASN A 209 -14.40 19.74 14.19
N MET A 210 -15.20 20.53 14.91
CA MET A 210 -16.09 20.04 15.97
C MET A 210 -17.35 19.34 15.42
N ILE A 211 -17.84 19.75 14.25
CA ILE A 211 -19.05 19.20 13.62
C ILE A 211 -18.77 17.87 12.92
N GLN A 212 -17.55 17.69 12.40
CA GLN A 212 -17.14 16.47 11.72
C GLN A 212 -16.39 15.54 12.67
N SER A 213 -17.04 14.46 13.11
CA SER A 213 -16.38 13.41 13.90
C SER A 213 -15.77 12.35 12.97
N PRO A 214 -14.43 12.30 12.82
CA PRO A 214 -13.79 11.29 11.98
C PRO A 214 -14.00 9.89 12.59
N PRO A 215 -14.12 8.85 11.75
CA PRO A 215 -14.46 7.49 12.19
C PRO A 215 -13.34 6.81 12.99
N PHE A 216 -12.13 7.35 12.93
CA PHE A 216 -10.96 6.84 13.64
C PHE A 216 -10.22 7.98 14.36
N THR A 217 -9.68 7.66 15.54
CA THR A 217 -8.79 8.56 16.27
C THR A 217 -7.42 8.65 15.57
N ASN A 218 -6.63 9.67 15.92
CA ASN A 218 -5.25 9.81 15.43
C ASN A 218 -4.42 8.60 15.86
N ASP A 219 -4.42 8.28 17.16
CA ASP A 219 -3.70 7.13 17.74
C ASP A 219 -4.07 5.81 17.05
N ARG A 220 -5.38 5.55 16.86
CA ARG A 220 -5.83 4.32 16.21
C ARG A 220 -5.38 4.25 14.76
N SER A 221 -5.40 5.37 14.04
CA SER A 221 -4.94 5.43 12.66
C SER A 221 -3.43 5.23 12.57
N THR A 222 -2.66 5.78 13.52
CA THR A 222 -1.22 5.58 13.65
C THR A 222 -0.88 4.11 13.88
N GLU A 223 -1.54 3.44 14.83
CA GLU A 223 -1.37 2.00 15.06
C GLU A 223 -1.63 1.18 13.79
N ILE A 224 -2.72 1.48 13.09
CA ILE A 224 -3.09 0.79 11.84
C ILE A 224 -2.02 1.01 10.76
N CYS A 225 -1.55 2.24 10.58
CA CYS A 225 -0.49 2.56 9.62
C CYS A 225 0.80 1.81 9.94
N VAL A 226 1.28 1.86 11.18
CA VAL A 226 2.53 1.21 11.61
C VAL A 226 2.44 -0.31 11.45
N ALA A 227 1.36 -0.93 11.94
CA ALA A 227 1.15 -2.37 11.80
C ALA A 227 1.10 -2.80 10.32
N SER A 228 0.50 -1.97 9.46
CA SER A 228 0.44 -2.22 8.02
C SER A 228 1.82 -2.07 7.36
N ALA A 229 2.61 -1.07 7.75
CA ALA A 229 3.96 -0.87 7.23
C ALA A 229 4.90 -2.02 7.60
N LEU A 230 4.86 -2.48 8.85
CA LEU A 230 5.62 -3.65 9.31
C LEU A 230 5.16 -4.94 8.63
N THR A 231 3.86 -5.07 8.33
CA THR A 231 3.36 -6.19 7.53
C THR A 231 3.94 -6.17 6.12
N ILE A 232 4.03 -5.00 5.48
CA ILE A 232 4.65 -4.85 4.16
C ILE A 232 6.12 -5.27 4.22
N ALA A 233 6.89 -4.78 5.19
CA ALA A 233 8.31 -5.13 5.38
C ALA A 233 8.50 -6.66 5.43
N ARG A 234 7.76 -7.34 6.31
CA ARG A 234 7.81 -8.80 6.50
C ARG A 234 7.40 -9.58 5.25
N GLN A 235 6.41 -9.11 4.50
CA GLN A 235 5.97 -9.80 3.28
C GLN A 235 6.95 -9.61 2.12
N LEU A 236 7.57 -8.44 1.99
CA LEU A 236 8.56 -8.17 0.96
C LEU A 236 9.76 -9.11 1.07
N GLN A 237 10.24 -9.38 2.28
CA GLN A 237 11.34 -10.33 2.52
C GLN A 237 11.01 -11.77 2.14
N ARG A 238 9.73 -12.14 2.19
CA ARG A 238 9.27 -13.51 1.90
C ARG A 238 8.91 -13.71 0.43
N LEU A 239 9.01 -12.68 -0.41
CA LEU A 239 8.83 -12.84 -1.84
C LEU A 239 10.06 -13.54 -2.44
N PRO A 240 9.89 -14.40 -3.47
CA PRO A 240 11.00 -15.05 -4.14
C PRO A 240 12.00 -14.03 -4.68
N ILE A 241 13.27 -14.24 -4.32
CA ILE A 241 14.36 -13.41 -4.85
C ILE A 241 14.54 -13.77 -6.33
N PRO A 242 14.65 -12.78 -7.23
CA PRO A 242 15.03 -13.02 -8.61
C PRO A 242 16.42 -13.71 -8.68
N GLN A 243 16.45 -15.04 -8.85
CA GLN A 243 17.69 -15.78 -9.06
C GLN A 243 17.98 -15.98 -10.55
N THR A 244 19.27 -16.03 -10.90
CA THR A 244 19.77 -16.22 -12.28
C THR A 244 20.30 -17.62 -12.55
N SER A 245 20.28 -18.54 -11.57
CA SER A 245 20.82 -19.89 -11.72
C SER A 245 19.80 -20.87 -12.32
N ASP A 246 20.24 -21.66 -13.31
CA ASP A 246 19.59 -22.82 -13.93
C ASP A 246 18.35 -22.58 -14.81
N GLY A 247 18.42 -21.59 -15.71
CA GLY A 247 17.62 -21.55 -16.95
C GLY A 247 16.12 -21.24 -16.80
N VAL A 248 15.54 -21.38 -15.59
CA VAL A 248 14.17 -20.98 -15.27
C VAL A 248 14.20 -19.83 -14.27
N ILE A 249 13.97 -18.65 -14.81
CA ILE A 249 13.96 -17.40 -14.07
C ILE A 249 12.62 -17.25 -13.35
N SER A 250 12.58 -17.46 -12.02
CA SER A 250 11.44 -17.01 -11.20
C SER A 250 11.56 -15.51 -10.93
N ARG A 251 11.13 -14.69 -11.91
CA ARG A 251 11.01 -13.24 -11.76
C ARG A 251 9.58 -12.90 -11.38
N ALA A 252 9.24 -12.98 -10.10
CA ALA A 252 8.12 -12.18 -9.61
C ALA A 252 8.54 -10.71 -9.71
N MET A 253 8.13 -10.00 -10.76
CA MET A 253 8.33 -8.56 -10.80
C MET A 253 7.54 -7.94 -9.64
N PRO A 254 8.20 -7.26 -8.68
CA PRO A 254 7.51 -6.73 -7.52
C PRO A 254 6.66 -5.53 -7.97
N THR A 255 5.41 -5.80 -8.33
CA THR A 255 4.39 -4.80 -8.71
C THR A 255 3.91 -3.96 -7.52
N CYS A 256 4.61 -4.05 -6.39
CA CYS A 256 4.31 -3.40 -5.12
C CYS A 256 5.51 -2.65 -4.52
N THR A 257 6.53 -2.31 -5.32
CA THR A 257 7.68 -1.52 -4.85
C THR A 257 7.27 -0.15 -4.30
N CYS A 258 6.24 0.47 -4.87
CA CYS A 258 5.68 1.70 -4.31
C CYS A 258 5.08 1.49 -2.90
N CYS A 259 4.61 0.29 -2.57
CA CYS A 259 4.17 -0.04 -1.21
C CYS A 259 5.35 -0.04 -0.22
N ALA A 260 6.55 -0.38 -0.68
CA ALA A 260 7.76 -0.31 0.13
C ALA A 260 8.09 1.15 0.51
N MET A 261 8.07 2.06 -0.48
CA MET A 261 8.23 3.51 -0.23
C MET A 261 7.20 4.03 0.78
N GLN A 262 5.92 3.67 0.60
CA GLN A 262 4.85 4.08 1.50
C GLN A 262 5.03 3.52 2.92
N ALA A 263 5.47 2.27 3.05
CA ALA A 263 5.77 1.66 4.34
C ALA A 263 6.95 2.37 5.03
N SER A 264 8.05 2.60 4.30
CA SER A 264 9.22 3.31 4.83
C SER A 264 8.87 4.70 5.32
N TYR A 265 8.06 5.45 4.54
CA TYR A 265 7.55 6.75 4.97
C TYR A 265 6.80 6.65 6.30
N VAL A 266 5.85 5.72 6.44
CA VAL A 266 5.11 5.53 7.69
C VAL A 266 6.02 5.22 8.87
N LEU A 267 7.01 4.34 8.69
CA LEU A 267 7.95 3.96 9.75
C LEU A 267 8.80 5.17 10.18
N LEU A 268 9.31 5.95 9.22
CA LEU A 268 10.07 7.18 9.49
C LEU A 268 9.20 8.25 10.15
N MET A 269 7.96 8.43 9.69
CA MET A 269 7.04 9.40 10.28
C MET A 269 6.73 9.04 11.73
N GLN A 270 6.45 7.77 12.02
CA GLN A 270 6.23 7.35 13.39
C GLN A 270 7.48 7.54 14.25
N PHE A 271 8.65 7.24 13.70
CA PHE A 271 9.92 7.50 14.38
C PHE A 271 10.07 8.98 14.73
N TYR A 272 9.89 9.90 13.79
CA TYR A 272 9.96 11.35 14.05
C TYR A 272 8.92 11.83 15.05
N LYS A 273 7.69 11.29 15.02
CA LYS A 273 6.64 11.61 15.98
C LYS A 273 7.03 11.22 17.41
N LEU A 274 7.59 10.03 17.60
CA LEU A 274 8.15 9.62 18.90
C LEU A 274 9.30 10.54 19.33
N HIS A 275 10.17 10.93 18.38
CA HIS A 275 11.30 11.83 18.62
C HIS A 275 10.91 13.26 19.02
N ALA A 276 9.82 13.79 18.50
CA ALA A 276 9.34 15.11 18.90
C ALA A 276 8.87 15.14 20.37
N ILE A 277 8.36 14.02 20.89
CA ILE A 277 7.77 13.91 22.23
C ILE A 277 8.80 13.46 23.27
N LEU A 278 9.84 12.78 22.82
CA LEU A 278 10.95 12.22 23.61
C LEU A 278 11.60 13.20 24.62
N PRO A 279 11.94 14.46 24.25
CA PRO A 279 12.51 15.41 25.20
C PRO A 279 11.58 15.72 26.38
N ALA A 280 10.28 15.89 26.12
CA ALA A 280 9.29 16.16 27.16
C ALA A 280 9.09 14.93 28.08
N ALA A 281 9.06 13.72 27.50
CA ALA A 281 8.92 12.48 28.26
C ALA A 281 10.12 12.23 29.22
N ARG A 282 11.35 12.47 28.74
CA ARG A 282 12.56 12.34 29.57
C ARG A 282 12.62 13.36 30.70
N ILE A 283 12.21 14.60 30.44
CA ILE A 283 12.14 15.64 31.49
C ILE A 283 11.12 15.25 32.57
N SER A 284 10.01 14.62 32.19
CA SER A 284 8.94 14.31 33.12
C SER A 284 9.11 12.98 33.88
N SER A 285 9.81 11.99 33.32
CA SER A 285 9.91 10.63 33.89
C SER A 285 11.34 10.10 34.10
N GLY A 286 12.37 10.85 33.70
CA GLY A 286 13.78 10.50 33.89
C GLY A 286 14.34 9.46 32.92
N ASP A 287 13.50 8.55 32.40
CA ASP A 287 13.89 7.53 31.41
C ASP A 287 12.78 7.24 30.41
N LEU A 288 13.12 6.61 29.28
CA LEU A 288 12.12 6.16 28.29
C LEU A 288 11.33 4.95 28.80
N SER A 289 10.05 4.87 28.44
CA SER A 289 9.31 3.63 28.63
C SER A 289 9.92 2.53 27.77
N VAL A 290 10.08 1.33 28.35
CA VAL A 290 10.55 0.12 27.65
C VAL A 290 9.72 -0.16 26.39
N ASP A 291 8.42 0.14 26.41
CA ASP A 291 7.56 -0.02 25.24
C ASP A 291 7.91 0.94 24.11
N THR A 292 8.34 2.16 24.43
CA THR A 292 8.78 3.15 23.43
C THR A 292 10.11 2.75 22.81
N GLU A 293 11.05 2.25 23.60
CA GLU A 293 12.33 1.74 23.08
C GLU A 293 12.12 0.55 22.15
N ARG A 294 11.31 -0.42 22.57
CA ARG A 294 10.95 -1.59 21.75
C ARG A 294 10.29 -1.17 20.43
N LEU A 295 9.41 -0.16 20.47
CA LEU A 295 8.77 0.35 19.26
C LEU A 295 9.79 1.00 18.34
N ILE A 296 10.71 1.83 18.85
CA ILE A 296 11.77 2.45 18.04
C ILE A 296 12.63 1.38 17.36
N ASP A 297 12.98 0.32 18.08
CA ASP A 297 13.72 -0.81 17.51
C ASP A 297 12.90 -1.53 16.45
N GLU A 298 11.61 -1.78 16.66
CA GLU A 298 10.76 -2.41 15.65
C GLU A 298 10.65 -1.56 14.36
N LEU A 299 10.56 -0.23 14.49
CA LEU A 299 10.55 0.68 13.34
C LEU A 299 11.87 0.64 12.57
N ARG A 300 13.00 0.61 13.29
CA ARG A 300 14.35 0.50 12.69
C ARG A 300 14.49 -0.80 11.91
N HIS A 301 14.22 -1.94 12.54
CA HIS A 301 14.32 -3.25 11.89
C HIS A 301 13.36 -3.35 10.69
N GLY A 302 12.15 -2.79 10.79
CA GLY A 302 11.21 -2.75 9.67
C GLY A 302 11.74 -1.97 8.45
N LEU A 303 12.49 -0.88 8.66
CA LEU A 303 13.14 -0.13 7.58
C LEU A 303 14.31 -0.90 6.98
N GLU A 304 15.16 -1.51 7.81
CA GLU A 304 16.26 -2.38 7.37
C GLU A 304 15.74 -3.55 6.53
N ASP A 305 14.65 -4.19 6.97
CA ASP A 305 13.99 -5.27 6.27
C ASP A 305 13.55 -4.86 4.86
N ILE A 306 12.98 -3.65 4.73
CA ILE A 306 12.58 -3.07 3.44
C ILE A 306 13.81 -2.80 2.56
N ILE A 307 14.86 -2.18 3.11
CA ILE A 307 16.10 -1.89 2.37
C ILE A 307 16.71 -3.17 1.82
N VAL A 308 16.83 -4.22 2.64
CA VAL A 308 17.36 -5.53 2.23
C VAL A 308 16.50 -6.14 1.12
N ALA A 309 15.17 -6.14 1.27
CA ALA A 309 14.28 -6.69 0.25
C ALA A 309 14.40 -5.92 -1.08
N MET A 310 14.45 -4.58 -1.03
CA MET A 310 14.61 -3.74 -2.22
C MET A 310 15.96 -3.91 -2.88
N ASN A 311 17.03 -4.09 -2.10
CA ASN A 311 18.35 -4.41 -2.62
C ASN A 311 18.35 -5.73 -3.40
N ASN A 312 17.69 -6.77 -2.86
CA ASN A 312 17.54 -8.05 -3.55
C ASN A 312 16.78 -7.91 -4.87
N PHE A 313 15.73 -7.10 -4.92
CA PHE A 313 15.01 -6.85 -6.17
C PHE A 313 15.80 -6.00 -7.17
N ALA A 314 16.61 -5.04 -6.68
CA ALA A 314 17.43 -4.17 -7.52
C ALA A 314 18.47 -4.94 -8.36
N VAL A 315 18.89 -6.14 -7.91
CA VAL A 315 19.77 -7.03 -8.68
C VAL A 315 19.19 -7.36 -10.07
N SER A 316 17.87 -7.55 -10.16
CA SER A 316 17.19 -7.89 -11.43
C SER A 316 16.40 -6.74 -12.04
N PHE A 317 16.11 -5.69 -11.29
CA PHE A 317 15.30 -4.56 -11.72
C PHE A 317 15.99 -3.25 -11.33
N GLU A 318 16.87 -2.76 -12.20
CA GLU A 318 17.68 -1.54 -12.00
C GLU A 318 16.85 -0.32 -11.55
N ALA A 319 15.64 -0.16 -12.07
CA ALA A 319 14.73 0.93 -11.69
C ALA A 319 14.34 0.94 -10.20
N ILE A 320 14.56 -0.16 -9.46
CA ILE A 320 14.33 -0.25 -8.01
C ILE A 320 15.49 0.35 -7.21
N ALA A 321 16.71 0.39 -7.77
CA ALA A 321 17.89 0.90 -7.09
C ALA A 321 17.67 2.35 -6.61
N GLY A 322 17.12 3.23 -7.46
CA GLY A 322 16.83 4.61 -7.07
C GLY A 322 15.87 4.72 -5.88
N MET A 323 14.79 3.92 -5.86
CA MET A 323 13.85 3.90 -4.73
C MET A 323 14.52 3.37 -3.44
N ARG A 324 15.40 2.37 -3.55
CA ARG A 324 16.17 1.86 -2.40
C ARG A 324 17.07 2.95 -1.83
N ASP A 325 17.81 3.65 -2.69
CA ASP A 325 18.78 4.66 -2.28
C ASP A 325 18.09 5.81 -1.53
N GLU A 326 16.90 6.23 -1.97
CA GLU A 326 16.08 7.22 -1.26
C GLU A 326 15.73 6.77 0.17
N ILE A 327 15.32 5.51 0.34
CA ILE A 327 14.98 4.96 1.66
C ILE A 327 16.23 4.86 2.54
N GLU A 328 17.35 4.40 1.98
CA GLU A 328 18.62 4.24 2.70
C GLU A 328 19.18 5.58 3.18
N ILE A 329 19.13 6.62 2.33
CA ILE A 329 19.48 7.99 2.71
C ILE A 329 18.59 8.46 3.86
N ALA A 330 17.27 8.31 3.75
CA ALA A 330 16.34 8.74 4.79
C ALA A 330 16.54 7.98 6.11
N TYR A 331 16.82 6.68 6.05
CA TYR A 331 17.18 5.85 7.20
C TYR A 331 18.44 6.38 7.89
N HIS A 332 19.52 6.62 7.13
CA HIS A 332 20.76 7.11 7.70
C HIS A 332 20.61 8.50 8.31
N VAL A 333 19.87 9.41 7.68
CA VAL A 333 19.58 10.73 8.26
C VAL A 333 18.84 10.60 9.59
N ALA A 334 17.78 9.79 9.63
CA ALA A 334 16.95 9.61 10.82
C ALA A 334 17.73 9.00 12.00
N PHE A 335 18.50 7.93 11.75
CA PHE A 335 19.16 7.18 12.82
C PHE A 335 20.61 7.59 13.10
N ALA A 336 21.31 8.30 12.19
CA ALA A 336 22.62 8.90 12.49
C ALA A 336 22.49 10.18 13.31
N TYR A 337 21.41 10.96 13.12
CA TYR A 337 21.07 12.08 13.98
C TYR A 337 20.93 11.65 15.45
N MET A 338 20.46 10.42 15.69
CA MET A 338 20.36 9.85 17.02
C MET A 338 21.70 9.55 17.70
N ALA A 339 22.70 9.08 16.95
CA ALA A 339 24.03 8.81 17.49
C ALA A 339 24.75 10.08 17.97
N THR A 340 24.34 11.25 17.50
CA THR A 340 24.90 12.55 17.89
C THR A 340 24.08 13.24 18.99
N VAL A 341 22.75 13.10 19.00
CA VAL A 341 21.88 13.64 20.08
C VAL A 341 21.97 12.83 21.38
N LEU A 342 22.18 11.51 21.32
CA LEU A 342 22.39 10.68 22.52
C LEU A 342 23.77 10.84 23.17
N LYS A 343 24.71 11.55 22.53
CA LYS A 343 26.06 11.82 23.07
C LYS A 343 26.19 13.18 23.77
N LYS A 344 25.14 14.00 23.79
CA LYS A 344 25.08 15.26 24.53
C LYS A 344 24.16 15.14 25.73
#